data_AF-A0A7V8JR10-F1
#
_entry.id   AF-A0A7V8JR10-F1
#
_cell.length_a   1.000
_cell.length_b   1.000
_cell.length_c   1.000
_cell.angle_alpha   90.00
_cell.angle_beta   90.00
_cell.angle_gamma   90.00
#
_symmetry.space_group_name_H-M   'P 1'
#
loop_
_entity.id
_entity.type
_entity.pdbx_description
1 polymer ?
#
loop_
_entity_poly.entity_id
_entity_poly.type
_entity_poly.pdbx_seq_one_letter_code
_entity_poly.pdbx_strand_id
1 'polypeptide(L)'
;MVLSLSWRISDNGIAWARKVMADNPTLPVILVNHQLLNIAADAVSPLETAYGLMLWEKLIRDNDQIFMTLNGHYHGAALLTKTNDAGNPVHEMVVDYQMAYNGGNGEMRLYEFDLTHNKINVLSFSPWVVEKPKDSLNQFDVAVLTDSNEQFSIDIDFAQRFSRFNKDFKAGSASRTSLIDKARDIILTGFTEPVVVEPVAPKDRDDYVKVTSTVAHWRFGSGTDGQSVASGEVVADESGSNPIHRVAPNSESGVAQAQLADLVWSSDSHHLSAAMGSVRFLNTDKNVGRMSYFKTQDQAALNAMDFSSSGYTVEAFVKIDAGWSAGNNAWMNIMTRDGRRDAVPGFSGGDGESPPLLFAVSSLREIQWEIVPAHSGTRSPQASWSGEILRDRWVHIAIVADAKAGESVMYIEGAPVLRNSGDASGLAKVSDTMPWVVGAGSWAGDRADGFFGAIAEVRVVAEPLPSSQWLTARRA
;
A
#
# COMPACT_ATOMS: atom_id res chain seq x y z
N MET A 1 22.18 30.18 0.96
CA MET A 1 23.02 28.96 0.96
C MET A 1 22.11 27.76 1.17
N VAL A 2 22.29 26.69 0.39
CA VAL A 2 21.67 25.40 0.70
C VAL A 2 22.73 24.55 1.40
N LEU A 3 22.51 24.21 2.66
CA LEU A 3 23.45 23.46 3.49
C LEU A 3 22.93 22.05 3.69
N SER A 4 23.53 21.09 2.98
CA SER A 4 23.14 19.68 3.06
C SER A 4 23.95 18.92 4.09
N LEU A 5 23.25 18.24 5.00
CA LEU A 5 23.81 17.42 6.07
C LEU A 5 23.70 15.93 5.71
N SER A 6 24.61 15.12 6.25
CA SER A 6 24.45 13.66 6.23
C SER A 6 23.21 13.24 7.02
N TRP A 7 22.60 12.10 6.68
CA TRP A 7 21.36 11.63 7.32
C TRP A 7 21.46 11.66 8.84
N ARG A 8 22.33 10.85 9.45
CA ARG A 8 22.57 10.84 10.90
C ARG A 8 23.84 11.60 11.22
N ILE A 9 23.72 12.91 11.32
CA ILE A 9 24.86 13.78 11.57
C ILE A 9 25.46 13.54 12.96
N SER A 10 26.78 13.61 13.05
CA SER A 10 27.50 13.57 14.33
C SER A 10 27.65 14.98 14.92
N ASP A 11 28.06 15.06 16.19
CA ASP A 11 28.40 16.35 16.81
C ASP A 11 29.50 17.11 16.05
N ASN A 12 30.47 16.39 15.45
CA ASN A 12 31.48 17.00 14.58
C ASN A 12 30.87 17.58 13.29
N GLY A 13 29.85 16.91 12.73
CA GLY A 13 29.12 17.44 11.58
C GLY A 13 28.31 18.69 11.93
N ILE A 14 27.71 18.74 13.13
CA ILE A 14 27.04 19.95 13.64
C ILE A 14 28.05 21.09 13.82
N ALA A 15 29.21 20.81 14.41
CA ALA A 15 30.28 21.80 14.57
C ALA A 15 30.78 22.32 13.21
N TRP A 16 30.90 21.44 12.22
CA TRP A 16 31.23 21.82 10.84
C TRP A 16 30.15 22.71 10.21
N ALA A 17 28.87 22.35 10.34
CA ALA A 17 27.76 23.14 9.80
C ALA A 17 27.74 24.56 10.39
N ARG A 18 27.96 24.67 11.71
CA ARG A 18 28.13 25.94 12.42
C ARG A 18 29.30 26.75 11.87
N LYS A 19 30.45 26.11 11.65
CA LYS A 19 31.61 26.76 11.05
C LYS A 19 31.32 27.30 9.65
N VAL A 20 30.67 26.52 8.78
CA VAL A 20 30.32 26.96 7.42
C VAL A 20 29.42 28.20 7.45
N MET A 21 28.41 28.24 8.32
CA MET A 21 27.53 29.41 8.48
C MET A 21 28.25 30.62 9.09
N ALA A 22 29.17 30.40 10.04
CA ALA A 22 29.99 31.45 10.61
C ALA A 22 30.96 32.07 9.58
N ASP A 23 31.52 31.24 8.69
CA ASP A 23 32.38 31.69 7.59
C ASP A 23 31.58 32.41 6.48
N ASN A 24 30.24 32.31 6.47
CA ASN A 24 29.34 32.94 5.50
C ASN A 24 28.23 33.77 6.19
N PRO A 25 28.59 34.78 7.01
CA PRO A 25 27.70 35.32 8.03
C PRO A 25 26.47 36.08 7.50
N THR A 26 26.46 36.47 6.22
CA THR A 26 25.37 37.26 5.61
C THR A 26 24.40 36.43 4.78
N LEU A 27 24.63 35.12 4.64
CA LEU A 27 23.80 34.28 3.78
C LEU A 27 22.63 33.68 4.55
N PRO A 28 21.38 33.82 4.08
CA PRO A 28 20.27 33.02 4.60
C PRO A 28 20.45 31.55 4.22
N VAL A 29 20.01 30.62 5.08
CA VAL A 29 20.27 29.19 4.98
C VAL A 29 18.99 28.38 4.87
N ILE A 30 18.95 27.53 3.84
CA ILE A 30 18.03 26.39 3.73
C ILE A 30 18.82 25.16 4.16
N LEU A 31 18.40 24.50 5.23
CA LEU A 31 19.06 23.30 5.74
C LEU A 31 18.42 22.04 5.16
N VAL A 32 19.23 21.14 4.59
CA VAL A 32 18.75 19.87 4.04
C VAL A 32 19.27 18.73 4.89
N ASN A 33 18.39 17.83 5.33
CA ASN A 33 18.76 16.58 6.01
C ASN A 33 17.87 15.44 5.49
N HIS A 34 18.33 14.19 5.50
CA HIS A 34 17.48 13.06 5.09
C HIS A 34 16.25 12.90 6.00
N GLN A 35 16.37 13.15 7.31
CA GLN A 35 15.31 12.95 8.30
C GLN A 35 15.27 14.13 9.30
N LEU A 36 14.16 14.86 9.36
CA LEU A 36 14.00 15.93 10.35
C LEU A 36 12.57 15.94 10.88
N LEU A 37 11.62 16.24 10.02
CA LEU A 37 10.19 16.21 10.30
C LEU A 37 9.58 14.88 9.78
N ASN A 38 8.64 14.30 10.53
CA ASN A 38 7.83 13.15 10.13
C ASN A 38 6.40 13.61 9.85
N ILE A 39 5.56 12.69 9.42
CA ILE A 39 4.13 12.85 9.16
C ILE A 39 3.39 11.93 10.14
N ALA A 40 2.30 12.42 10.72
CA ALA A 40 1.49 11.66 11.64
C ALA A 40 0.68 10.57 10.92
N ALA A 41 0.05 9.68 11.69
CA ALA A 41 -0.74 8.57 11.15
C ALA A 41 -1.99 9.00 10.36
N ASP A 42 -2.37 10.28 10.41
CA ASP A 42 -3.40 10.88 9.57
C ASP A 42 -2.90 11.26 8.17
N ALA A 43 -1.61 11.04 7.87
CA ALA A 43 -0.92 11.34 6.63
C ALA A 43 -0.85 12.83 6.25
N VAL A 44 -1.27 13.74 7.13
CA VAL A 44 -1.35 15.19 6.83
C VAL A 44 -0.65 16.03 7.89
N SER A 45 -0.75 15.64 9.16
CA SER A 45 -0.21 16.45 10.26
C SER A 45 1.31 16.27 10.39
N PRO A 46 2.07 17.35 10.66
CA PRO A 46 3.48 17.22 10.97
C PRO A 46 3.69 16.47 12.30
N LEU A 47 4.73 15.66 12.37
CA LEU A 47 5.13 14.91 13.55
C LEU A 47 6.62 15.12 13.83
N GLU A 48 6.93 15.71 14.97
CA GLU A 48 8.32 15.86 15.40
C GLU A 48 8.93 14.50 15.80
N THR A 49 10.22 14.32 15.52
CA THR A 49 10.96 13.11 15.88
C THR A 49 12.05 13.43 16.89
N ALA A 50 12.49 12.43 17.67
CA ALA A 50 13.61 12.62 18.60
C ALA A 50 14.88 13.11 17.89
N TYR A 51 15.13 12.67 16.66
CA TYR A 51 16.26 13.12 15.85
C TYR A 51 16.08 14.57 15.34
N GLY A 52 14.90 14.91 14.85
CA GLY A 52 14.57 16.29 14.44
C GLY A 52 14.66 17.28 15.59
N LEU A 53 14.16 16.92 16.77
CA LEU A 53 14.29 17.73 18.00
C LEU A 53 15.76 17.92 18.40
N MET A 54 16.61 16.90 18.23
CA MET A 54 18.05 17.05 18.47
C MET A 54 18.69 18.08 17.53
N LEU A 55 18.37 18.05 16.24
CA LEU A 55 18.84 19.06 15.27
C LEU A 55 18.30 20.46 15.60
N TRP A 56 17.02 20.53 15.99
CA TRP A 56 16.38 21.77 16.43
C TRP A 56 17.17 22.41 17.57
N GLU A 57 17.41 21.65 18.63
CA GLU A 57 18.08 22.11 19.85
C GLU A 57 19.57 22.45 19.65
N LYS A 58 20.30 21.68 18.83
CA LYS A 58 21.76 21.81 18.71
C LYS A 58 22.23 22.72 17.57
N LEU A 59 21.38 22.99 16.58
CA LEU A 59 21.80 23.66 15.34
C LEU A 59 20.83 24.74 14.84
N ILE A 60 19.52 24.52 14.94
CA ILE A 60 18.53 25.35 14.24
C ILE A 60 18.02 26.48 15.15
N ARG A 61 17.59 26.16 16.37
CA ARG A 61 16.88 27.10 17.25
C ARG A 61 17.68 28.37 17.54
N ASP A 62 18.99 28.24 17.75
CA ASP A 62 19.86 29.37 18.11
C ASP A 62 20.57 30.01 16.91
N ASN A 63 20.25 29.58 15.68
CA ASN A 63 20.88 30.09 14.46
C ASN A 63 19.87 30.80 13.54
N ASP A 64 19.92 32.14 13.58
CA ASP A 64 18.95 32.96 12.85
C ASP A 64 19.13 32.95 11.32
N GLN A 65 20.27 32.49 10.79
CA GLN A 65 20.45 32.33 9.34
C GLN A 65 19.53 31.25 8.78
N ILE A 66 19.18 30.22 9.57
CA ILE A 66 18.31 29.12 9.13
C ILE A 66 16.86 29.59 9.20
N PHE A 67 16.20 29.64 8.03
CA PHE A 67 14.79 30.06 7.93
C PHE A 67 13.89 28.96 7.36
N MET A 68 14.48 27.90 6.82
CA MET A 68 13.75 26.79 6.20
C MET A 68 14.56 25.50 6.29
N THR A 69 13.88 24.36 6.47
CA THR A 69 14.49 23.03 6.38
C THR A 69 13.73 22.12 5.42
N LEU A 70 14.45 21.22 4.76
CA LEU A 70 13.90 20.24 3.83
C LEU A 70 14.38 18.83 4.23
N ASN A 71 13.45 17.87 4.30
CA ASN A 71 13.78 16.45 4.48
C ASN A 71 12.83 15.49 3.75
N GLY A 72 13.21 14.21 3.71
CA GLY A 72 12.38 13.08 3.26
C GLY A 72 12.28 12.04 4.36
N HIS A 73 12.51 10.75 4.02
CA HIS A 73 12.52 9.57 4.90
C HIS A 73 11.14 9.08 5.36
N TYR A 74 10.20 9.99 5.52
CA TYR A 74 8.85 9.70 5.97
C TYR A 74 7.84 10.08 4.88
N HIS A 75 7.04 9.09 4.47
CA HIS A 75 6.25 9.13 3.24
C HIS A 75 5.06 10.09 3.31
N GLY A 76 4.93 10.95 2.30
CA GLY A 76 3.92 12.00 2.15
C GLY A 76 4.55 13.39 2.19
N ALA A 77 3.74 14.40 2.55
CA ALA A 77 4.23 15.77 2.77
C ALA A 77 3.57 16.44 3.97
N ALA A 78 4.34 17.25 4.69
CA ALA A 78 3.85 18.10 5.77
C ALA A 78 4.73 19.34 5.98
N LEU A 79 4.15 20.37 6.58
CA LEU A 79 4.79 21.62 6.96
C LEU A 79 4.60 21.89 8.45
N LEU A 80 5.68 22.24 9.14
CA LEU A 80 5.67 22.76 10.51
C LEU A 80 6.38 24.12 10.53
N THR A 81 5.80 25.12 11.20
CA THR A 81 6.48 26.41 11.44
C THR A 81 6.77 26.57 12.92
N LYS A 82 8.04 26.83 13.25
CA LYS A 82 8.54 27.01 14.62
C LYS A 82 9.19 28.39 14.77
N THR A 83 9.24 28.92 15.99
CA THR A 83 9.92 30.18 16.30
C THR A 83 11.29 29.91 16.89
N ASN A 84 12.34 30.52 16.32
CA ASN A 84 13.71 30.41 16.81
C ASN A 84 13.99 31.37 17.99
N ASP A 85 15.18 31.30 18.58
CA ASP A 85 15.58 32.14 19.74
C ASP A 85 15.71 33.63 19.38
N ALA A 86 15.75 33.96 18.09
CA ALA A 86 15.73 35.34 17.59
C ALA A 86 14.30 35.90 17.42
N GLY A 87 13.26 35.09 17.65
CA GLY A 87 11.85 35.46 17.49
C GLY A 87 11.32 35.33 16.06
N ASN A 88 12.08 34.70 15.16
CA ASN A 88 11.74 34.57 13.75
C ASN A 88 11.21 33.17 13.42
N PRO A 89 10.32 33.04 12.40
CA PRO A 89 9.85 31.73 11.95
C PRO A 89 10.95 30.93 11.23
N VAL A 90 10.89 29.61 11.42
CA VAL A 90 11.61 28.58 10.69
C VAL A 90 10.59 27.58 10.15
N HIS A 91 10.58 27.39 8.83
CA HIS A 91 9.63 26.50 8.14
C HIS A 91 10.28 25.14 7.89
N GLU A 92 9.87 24.12 8.63
CA GLU A 92 10.33 22.74 8.48
C GLU A 92 9.38 21.96 7.56
N MET A 93 9.92 21.36 6.50
CA MET A 93 9.12 20.64 5.51
C MET A 93 9.66 19.24 5.26
N VAL A 94 8.76 18.26 5.25
CA VAL A 94 9.01 16.89 4.82
C VAL A 94 8.27 16.62 3.51
N VAL A 95 8.95 16.01 2.55
CA VAL A 95 8.42 15.57 1.26
C VAL A 95 9.10 14.27 0.84
N ASP A 96 8.32 13.21 0.72
CA ASP A 96 8.81 11.90 0.29
C ASP A 96 7.69 11.07 -0.37
N TYR A 97 7.73 10.96 -1.70
CA TYR A 97 6.69 10.28 -2.47
C TYR A 97 7.01 8.80 -2.76
N GLN A 98 8.08 8.22 -2.20
CA GLN A 98 8.58 6.91 -2.65
C GLN A 98 7.59 5.74 -2.47
N MET A 99 6.59 5.90 -1.60
CA MET A 99 5.52 4.91 -1.37
C MET A 99 4.17 5.29 -1.96
N ALA A 100 4.06 6.45 -2.63
CA ALA A 100 2.86 6.80 -3.39
C ALA A 100 2.76 5.94 -4.68
N TYR A 101 1.63 6.04 -5.36
CA TYR A 101 1.31 5.26 -6.55
C TYR A 101 2.46 5.27 -7.59
N ASN A 102 2.85 4.10 -8.10
CA ASN A 102 4.03 3.89 -8.97
C ASN A 102 5.35 4.46 -8.41
N GLY A 103 5.58 4.39 -7.10
CA GLY A 103 6.77 4.95 -6.46
C GLY A 103 6.77 6.48 -6.44
N GLY A 104 5.57 7.07 -6.37
CA GLY A 104 5.33 8.50 -6.40
C GLY A 104 5.26 9.08 -7.80
N ASN A 105 5.00 8.28 -8.84
CA ASN A 105 4.70 8.76 -10.20
C ASN A 105 5.68 9.82 -10.75
N GLY A 106 6.94 9.84 -10.30
CA GLY A 106 7.92 10.87 -10.68
C GLY A 106 7.64 12.27 -10.09
N GLU A 107 6.86 12.34 -9.01
CA GLU A 107 6.46 13.58 -8.33
C GLU A 107 7.68 14.38 -7.86
N MET A 108 7.58 15.68 -8.04
CA MET A 108 8.59 16.68 -7.69
C MET A 108 7.91 17.84 -6.97
N ARG A 109 8.68 18.57 -6.15
CA ARG A 109 8.24 19.83 -5.55
C ARG A 109 9.13 21.00 -5.98
N LEU A 110 8.48 22.08 -6.41
CA LEU A 110 9.09 23.35 -6.76
C LEU A 110 8.80 24.40 -5.68
N TYR A 111 9.86 25.11 -5.28
CA TYR A 111 9.81 26.25 -4.37
C TYR A 111 10.21 27.51 -5.12
N GLU A 112 9.29 28.45 -5.26
CA GLU A 112 9.54 29.78 -5.84
C GLU A 112 9.67 30.82 -4.72
N PHE A 113 10.81 31.51 -4.69
CA PHE A 113 11.05 32.64 -3.78
C PHE A 113 10.74 33.94 -4.51
N ASP A 114 9.53 34.47 -4.30
CA ASP A 114 9.12 35.77 -4.81
C ASP A 114 9.55 36.87 -3.83
N LEU A 115 10.77 37.35 -4.05
CA LEU A 115 11.37 38.40 -3.23
C LEU A 115 10.65 39.74 -3.36
N THR A 116 9.90 39.98 -4.44
CA THR A 116 9.22 41.25 -4.69
C THR A 116 7.86 41.36 -4.00
N HIS A 117 7.19 40.22 -3.80
CA HIS A 117 5.92 40.14 -3.10
C HIS A 117 6.03 39.51 -1.71
N ASN A 118 7.25 39.23 -1.24
CA ASN A 118 7.50 38.66 0.10
C ASN A 118 6.80 37.30 0.29
N LYS A 119 6.98 36.38 -0.67
CA LYS A 119 6.36 35.04 -0.63
C LYS A 119 7.32 33.92 -0.99
N ILE A 120 7.06 32.74 -0.42
CA ILE A 120 7.54 31.46 -0.93
C ILE A 120 6.33 30.68 -1.42
N ASN A 121 6.27 30.41 -2.72
CA ASN A 121 5.19 29.62 -3.33
C ASN A 121 5.67 28.20 -3.57
N VAL A 122 4.80 27.23 -3.29
CA VAL A 122 5.10 25.81 -3.35
C VAL A 122 4.11 25.11 -4.28
N LEU A 123 4.63 24.25 -5.14
CA LEU A 123 3.84 23.40 -6.04
C LEU A 123 4.48 22.02 -6.13
N SER A 124 3.69 20.99 -5.89
CA SER A 124 4.02 19.62 -6.26
C SER A 124 3.31 19.18 -7.53
N PHE A 125 4.06 18.47 -8.39
CA PHE A 125 3.59 18.04 -9.70
C PHE A 125 4.37 16.81 -10.18
N SER A 126 3.86 16.11 -11.18
CA SER A 126 4.55 15.04 -11.88
C SER A 126 4.80 15.41 -13.35
N PRO A 127 6.07 15.53 -13.79
CA PRO A 127 6.40 15.62 -15.21
C PRO A 127 6.28 14.27 -15.93
N TRP A 128 6.14 13.15 -15.20
CA TRP A 128 6.05 11.82 -15.79
C TRP A 128 4.60 11.46 -16.18
N VAL A 129 3.63 11.82 -15.35
CA VAL A 129 2.21 11.52 -15.60
C VAL A 129 1.76 12.02 -16.97
N VAL A 130 2.20 13.21 -17.35
CA VAL A 130 1.80 13.86 -18.60
C VAL A 130 2.42 13.23 -19.86
N GLU A 131 3.45 12.39 -19.69
CA GLU A 131 4.11 11.63 -20.75
C GLU A 131 3.49 10.24 -20.96
N LYS A 132 2.61 9.79 -20.07
CA LYS A 132 1.98 8.46 -20.18
C LYS A 132 1.03 8.40 -21.39
N PRO A 133 0.90 7.23 -22.04
CA PRO A 133 -0.14 7.01 -23.04
C PRO A 133 -1.53 7.32 -22.49
N LYS A 134 -2.33 8.11 -23.21
CA LYS A 134 -3.66 8.56 -22.77
C LYS A 134 -4.57 7.41 -22.33
N ASP A 135 -4.53 6.30 -23.06
CA ASP A 135 -5.39 5.13 -22.79
C ASP A 135 -4.92 4.30 -21.59
N SER A 136 -3.73 4.59 -21.03
CA SER A 136 -3.21 3.96 -19.80
C SER A 136 -3.46 4.78 -18.54
N LEU A 137 -3.89 6.04 -18.69
CA LEU A 137 -4.12 6.92 -17.56
C LEU A 137 -5.31 6.43 -16.72
N ASN A 138 -5.16 6.53 -15.40
CA ASN A 138 -6.24 6.23 -14.46
C ASN A 138 -6.34 7.29 -13.36
N GLN A 139 -7.30 7.13 -12.45
CA GLN A 139 -7.60 8.10 -11.40
C GLN A 139 -6.42 8.44 -10.45
N PHE A 140 -5.35 7.65 -10.45
CA PHE A 140 -4.15 7.89 -9.64
C PHE A 140 -3.07 8.68 -10.40
N ASP A 141 -3.27 8.94 -11.70
CA ASP A 141 -2.34 9.69 -12.55
C ASP A 141 -2.64 11.19 -12.51
N VAL A 142 -2.26 11.82 -11.40
CA VAL A 142 -2.44 13.24 -11.15
C VAL A 142 -1.18 14.02 -11.54
N ALA A 143 -1.29 14.98 -12.47
CA ALA A 143 -0.14 15.78 -12.91
C ALA A 143 0.17 16.94 -11.95
N VAL A 144 -0.84 17.54 -11.32
CA VAL A 144 -0.67 18.61 -10.33
C VAL A 144 -1.38 18.24 -9.03
N LEU A 145 -0.62 18.10 -7.95
CA LEU A 145 -1.18 17.77 -6.64
C LEU A 145 -1.81 19.03 -6.01
N THR A 146 -3.06 18.90 -5.53
CA THR A 146 -3.86 20.04 -5.07
C THR A 146 -4.14 20.04 -3.57
N ASP A 147 -3.69 19.02 -2.86
CA ASP A 147 -3.83 18.94 -1.41
C ASP A 147 -3.10 20.09 -0.71
N SER A 148 -3.58 20.46 0.49
CA SER A 148 -3.08 21.62 1.23
C SER A 148 -1.58 21.58 1.54
N ASN A 149 -0.99 20.39 1.70
CA ASN A 149 0.44 20.19 1.90
C ASN A 149 1.25 20.16 0.60
N GLU A 150 0.59 20.19 -0.56
CA GLU A 150 1.17 20.03 -1.90
C GLU A 150 1.23 21.34 -2.69
N GLN A 151 0.30 22.25 -2.43
CA GLN A 151 0.28 23.58 -3.03
C GLN A 151 -0.12 24.65 -2.01
N PHE A 152 0.81 25.54 -1.66
CA PHE A 152 0.58 26.60 -0.69
C PHE A 152 1.56 27.77 -0.87
N SER A 153 1.29 28.87 -0.17
CA SER A 153 2.16 30.05 -0.10
C SER A 153 2.52 30.36 1.36
N ILE A 154 3.77 30.75 1.59
CA ILE A 154 4.26 31.28 2.88
C ILE A 154 4.53 32.76 2.69
N ASP A 155 3.90 33.60 3.52
CA ASP A 155 4.23 35.02 3.59
C ASP A 155 5.51 35.22 4.41
N ILE A 156 6.47 35.99 3.88
CA ILE A 156 7.78 36.22 4.48
C ILE A 156 8.35 37.56 4.03
N ASP A 157 8.41 38.54 4.93
CA ASP A 157 9.17 39.77 4.67
C ASP A 157 10.67 39.44 4.71
N PHE A 158 11.29 39.25 3.53
CA PHE A 158 12.68 38.83 3.45
C PHE A 158 13.66 39.86 4.02
N ALA A 159 13.37 41.16 3.84
CA ALA A 159 14.21 42.23 4.36
C ALA A 159 14.16 42.24 5.89
N GLN A 160 12.97 42.14 6.48
CA GLN A 160 12.81 42.02 7.92
C GLN A 160 13.43 40.72 8.45
N ARG A 161 13.13 39.57 7.81
CA ARG A 161 13.59 38.25 8.24
C ARG A 161 15.10 38.14 8.28
N PHE A 162 15.81 38.76 7.35
CA PHE A 162 17.27 38.66 7.24
C PHE A 162 18.01 39.83 7.91
N SER A 163 17.31 40.84 8.42
CA SER A 163 17.90 42.09 8.93
C SER A 163 18.98 41.92 10.00
N ARG A 164 18.91 40.86 10.84
CA ARG A 164 19.87 40.61 11.92
C ARG A 164 21.27 40.21 11.45
N PHE A 165 21.38 39.57 10.28
CA PHE A 165 22.65 39.06 9.76
C PHE A 165 22.96 39.58 8.34
N ASN A 166 21.97 40.12 7.64
CA ASN A 166 22.09 40.75 6.34
C ASN A 166 21.23 42.03 6.27
N LYS A 167 21.63 43.03 7.06
CA LYS A 167 20.96 44.33 7.19
C LYS A 167 20.72 45.08 5.86
N ASP A 168 21.55 44.79 4.86
CA ASP A 168 21.53 45.47 3.56
C ASP A 168 20.79 44.65 2.49
N PHE A 169 20.12 43.54 2.88
CA PHE A 169 19.33 42.73 1.97
C PHE A 169 18.25 43.59 1.29
N LYS A 170 18.21 43.51 -0.04
CA LYS A 170 17.17 44.10 -0.86
C LYS A 170 16.79 43.12 -1.95
N ALA A 171 15.49 42.96 -2.17
CA ALA A 171 15.01 42.24 -3.34
C ALA A 171 15.56 42.90 -4.61
N GLY A 172 16.00 42.09 -5.56
CA GLY A 172 16.30 42.57 -6.90
C GLY A 172 15.01 43.01 -7.61
N SER A 173 15.15 43.71 -8.73
CA SER A 173 14.00 44.00 -9.59
C SER A 173 13.39 42.71 -10.13
N ALA A 174 12.06 42.65 -10.19
CA ALA A 174 11.35 41.54 -10.84
C ALA A 174 11.86 41.38 -12.29
N SER A 175 12.26 40.16 -12.65
CA SER A 175 12.80 39.84 -13.97
C SER A 175 11.99 38.77 -14.69
N ARG A 176 10.99 38.18 -14.02
CA ARG A 176 10.20 37.04 -14.51
C ARG A 176 8.78 37.14 -13.95
N THR A 177 7.83 36.53 -14.65
CA THR A 177 6.51 36.16 -14.11
C THR A 177 6.65 34.93 -13.21
N SER A 178 5.57 34.52 -12.53
CA SER A 178 5.62 33.35 -11.64
C SER A 178 6.14 32.11 -12.37
N LEU A 179 7.17 31.50 -11.78
CA LEU A 179 7.76 30.23 -12.20
C LEU A 179 6.83 29.07 -11.86
N ILE A 180 6.05 29.17 -10.79
CA ILE A 180 5.03 28.18 -10.42
C ILE A 180 3.92 28.13 -11.46
N ASP A 181 3.35 29.29 -11.84
CA ASP A 181 2.32 29.34 -12.89
C ASP A 181 2.87 28.83 -14.22
N LYS A 182 4.10 29.23 -14.58
CA LYS A 182 4.76 28.75 -15.79
C LYS A 182 5.00 27.23 -15.75
N ALA A 183 5.41 26.67 -14.62
CA ALA A 183 5.60 25.23 -14.47
C ALA A 183 4.27 24.49 -14.62
N ARG A 184 3.20 24.97 -13.98
CA ARG A 184 1.85 24.42 -14.13
C ARG A 184 1.40 24.45 -15.59
N ASP A 185 1.56 25.58 -16.28
CA ASP A 185 1.19 25.71 -17.69
C ASP A 185 1.96 24.72 -18.56
N ILE A 186 3.27 24.56 -18.34
CA ILE A 186 4.10 23.59 -19.07
C ILE A 186 3.58 22.16 -18.85
N ILE A 187 3.34 21.78 -17.59
CA ILE A 187 2.90 20.44 -17.22
C ILE A 187 1.52 20.14 -17.84
N LEU A 188 0.56 21.06 -17.71
CA LEU A 188 -0.81 20.83 -18.16
C LEU A 188 -1.04 21.06 -19.65
N THR A 189 -0.04 21.55 -20.40
CA THR A 189 -0.19 21.83 -21.84
C THR A 189 -0.49 20.53 -22.61
N GLY A 190 -1.71 20.42 -23.14
CA GLY A 190 -2.14 19.26 -23.93
C GLY A 190 -2.49 18.03 -23.09
N PHE A 191 -2.46 18.15 -21.76
CA PHE A 191 -2.85 17.11 -20.81
C PHE A 191 -4.27 17.36 -20.28
N THR A 192 -4.99 16.30 -20.02
CA THR A 192 -6.29 16.35 -19.35
C THR A 192 -6.24 15.33 -18.24
N GLU A 193 -6.36 15.82 -17.00
CA GLU A 193 -6.40 14.97 -15.82
C GLU A 193 -7.49 13.90 -15.98
N PRO A 194 -7.21 12.64 -15.62
CA PRO A 194 -8.22 11.59 -15.59
C PRO A 194 -9.36 11.98 -14.66
N VAL A 195 -10.58 11.58 -15.02
CA VAL A 195 -11.73 11.77 -14.14
C VAL A 195 -11.54 10.86 -12.93
N VAL A 196 -11.39 11.46 -11.75
CA VAL A 196 -11.44 10.71 -10.48
C VAL A 196 -12.87 10.24 -10.28
N VAL A 197 -13.06 8.92 -10.24
CA VAL A 197 -14.36 8.32 -9.96
C VAL A 197 -14.43 8.04 -8.48
N GLU A 198 -15.21 8.84 -7.76
CA GLU A 198 -15.46 8.60 -6.34
C GLU A 198 -16.10 7.23 -6.12
N PRO A 199 -15.51 6.36 -5.29
CA PRO A 199 -16.09 5.07 -4.98
C PRO A 199 -17.48 5.22 -4.34
N VAL A 200 -18.46 4.50 -4.88
CA VAL A 200 -19.83 4.48 -4.36
C VAL A 200 -20.01 3.27 -3.46
N ALA A 201 -20.53 3.46 -2.24
CA ALA A 201 -20.88 2.36 -1.34
C ALA A 201 -22.03 1.51 -1.93
N PRO A 202 -22.04 0.18 -1.68
CA PRO A 202 -23.12 -0.69 -2.14
C PRO A 202 -24.46 -0.33 -1.49
N LYS A 203 -25.54 -0.35 -2.27
CA LYS A 203 -26.91 -0.11 -1.80
C LYS A 203 -27.50 -1.30 -1.05
N ASP A 204 -27.10 -2.49 -1.46
CA ASP A 204 -27.62 -3.77 -0.95
C ASP A 204 -26.59 -4.90 -1.15
N ARG A 205 -26.90 -6.08 -0.61
CA ARG A 205 -26.02 -7.27 -0.72
C ARG A 205 -25.81 -7.73 -2.16
N ASP A 206 -26.65 -7.34 -3.12
CA ASP A 206 -26.53 -7.70 -4.53
C ASP A 206 -25.97 -6.55 -5.40
N ASP A 207 -25.53 -5.45 -4.79
CA ASP A 207 -25.02 -4.27 -5.50
C ASP A 207 -23.54 -4.40 -5.86
N TYR A 208 -23.25 -5.39 -6.69
CA TYR A 208 -21.95 -5.61 -7.31
C TYR A 208 -22.17 -6.16 -8.73
N VAL A 209 -21.14 -6.05 -9.58
CA VAL A 209 -21.22 -6.58 -10.94
C VAL A 209 -21.12 -8.12 -10.91
N LYS A 210 -22.19 -8.78 -11.38
CA LYS A 210 -22.23 -10.24 -11.53
C LYS A 210 -21.59 -10.63 -12.87
N VAL A 211 -20.55 -11.44 -12.81
CA VAL A 211 -19.77 -11.88 -13.97
C VAL A 211 -20.03 -13.36 -14.23
N THR A 212 -20.43 -13.72 -15.44
CA THR A 212 -20.84 -15.09 -15.82
C THR A 212 -19.72 -16.12 -15.63
N SER A 213 -18.46 -15.72 -15.81
CA SER A 213 -17.27 -16.57 -15.65
C SER A 213 -16.79 -16.70 -14.20
N THR A 214 -17.56 -16.19 -13.22
CA THR A 214 -17.26 -16.40 -11.80
C THR A 214 -17.35 -17.89 -11.47
N VAL A 215 -16.27 -18.45 -10.95
CA VAL A 215 -16.17 -19.88 -10.61
C VAL A 215 -16.22 -20.14 -9.11
N ALA A 216 -15.95 -19.11 -8.29
CA ALA A 216 -16.22 -19.14 -6.86
C ALA A 216 -16.42 -17.71 -6.34
N HIS A 217 -17.39 -17.51 -5.46
CA HIS A 217 -17.57 -16.27 -4.71
C HIS A 217 -18.09 -16.60 -3.31
N TRP A 218 -17.19 -16.56 -2.33
CA TRP A 218 -17.51 -16.82 -0.94
C TRP A 218 -17.68 -15.52 -0.19
N ARG A 219 -18.85 -15.35 0.43
CA ARG A 219 -19.23 -14.12 1.13
C ARG A 219 -19.53 -14.43 2.58
N PHE A 220 -18.71 -13.89 3.46
CA PHE A 220 -18.81 -14.11 4.90
C PHE A 220 -19.80 -13.13 5.55
N GLY A 221 -20.18 -13.37 6.80
CA GLY A 221 -21.09 -12.49 7.55
C GLY A 221 -22.57 -12.88 7.52
N SER A 222 -22.90 -14.15 7.28
CA SER A 222 -24.28 -14.66 7.35
C SER A 222 -24.77 -14.96 8.78
N GLY A 223 -23.87 -14.98 9.77
CA GLY A 223 -24.19 -15.28 11.16
C GLY A 223 -24.31 -14.05 12.07
N THR A 224 -24.55 -14.29 13.37
CA THR A 224 -24.68 -13.22 14.37
C THR A 224 -23.30 -12.69 14.77
N ASP A 225 -23.13 -11.37 14.85
CA ASP A 225 -21.87 -10.73 15.26
C ASP A 225 -21.33 -11.31 16.58
N GLY A 226 -20.04 -11.67 16.57
CA GLY A 226 -19.33 -12.30 17.70
C GLY A 226 -19.64 -13.79 17.92
N GLN A 227 -20.63 -14.37 17.25
CA GLN A 227 -20.93 -15.80 17.37
C GLN A 227 -19.83 -16.64 16.71
N SER A 228 -19.38 -17.69 17.40
CA SER A 228 -18.45 -18.66 16.82
C SER A 228 -19.06 -19.36 15.62
N VAL A 229 -18.29 -19.46 14.55
CA VAL A 229 -18.65 -20.23 13.35
C VAL A 229 -18.70 -21.72 13.72
N ALA A 230 -19.70 -22.51 13.32
CA ALA A 230 -19.73 -23.92 13.69
C ALA A 230 -18.61 -24.72 12.99
N SER A 231 -18.12 -25.80 13.61
CA SER A 231 -17.27 -26.77 12.91
C SER A 231 -18.09 -27.42 11.80
N GLY A 232 -17.56 -27.47 10.58
CA GLY A 232 -18.28 -27.95 9.40
C GLY A 232 -19.29 -26.94 8.82
N GLU A 233 -19.36 -25.71 9.36
CA GLU A 233 -20.19 -24.65 8.79
C GLU A 233 -19.84 -24.43 7.32
N VAL A 234 -20.87 -24.38 6.46
CA VAL A 234 -20.71 -24.23 5.02
C VAL A 234 -20.94 -22.78 4.62
N VAL A 235 -19.96 -22.17 3.97
CA VAL A 235 -20.14 -20.91 3.26
C VAL A 235 -20.49 -21.24 1.82
N ALA A 236 -21.68 -20.82 1.41
CA ALA A 236 -22.15 -20.99 0.04
C ALA A 236 -21.22 -20.24 -0.93
N ASP A 237 -21.10 -20.81 -2.13
CA ASP A 237 -20.54 -20.13 -3.28
C ASP A 237 -21.68 -19.48 -4.07
N GLU A 238 -21.66 -18.16 -4.24
CA GLU A 238 -22.70 -17.43 -4.96
C GLU A 238 -22.75 -17.76 -6.46
N SER A 239 -21.68 -18.34 -7.03
CA SER A 239 -21.70 -18.91 -8.39
C SER A 239 -22.33 -20.32 -8.44
N GLY A 240 -22.52 -20.93 -7.27
CA GLY A 240 -23.34 -22.13 -7.06
C GLY A 240 -22.61 -23.48 -7.14
N SER A 241 -21.29 -23.52 -7.32
CA SER A 241 -20.59 -24.77 -7.70
C SER A 241 -19.50 -25.22 -6.74
N ASN A 242 -18.94 -24.33 -5.93
CA ASN A 242 -17.72 -24.59 -5.15
C ASN A 242 -17.82 -24.08 -3.71
N PRO A 243 -18.77 -24.54 -2.88
CA PRO A 243 -18.87 -24.13 -1.48
C PRO A 243 -17.61 -24.52 -0.68
N ILE A 244 -17.35 -23.79 0.39
CA ILE A 244 -16.27 -24.08 1.35
C ILE A 244 -16.85 -24.40 2.72
N HIS A 245 -16.14 -25.19 3.52
CA HIS A 245 -16.56 -25.57 4.87
C HIS A 245 -15.48 -25.30 5.91
N ARG A 246 -15.87 -24.89 7.12
CA ARG A 246 -14.95 -24.70 8.24
C ARG A 246 -14.39 -26.07 8.65
N VAL A 247 -13.07 -26.21 8.64
CA VAL A 247 -12.41 -27.44 9.08
C VAL A 247 -12.49 -27.57 10.60
N ALA A 248 -12.64 -28.80 11.10
CA ALA A 248 -12.73 -29.05 12.53
C ALA A 248 -11.43 -28.65 13.25
N PRO A 249 -11.49 -27.97 14.41
CA PRO A 249 -10.29 -27.61 15.14
C PRO A 249 -9.45 -28.84 15.50
N ASN A 250 -8.14 -28.79 15.25
CA ASN A 250 -7.17 -29.84 15.55
C ASN A 250 -7.41 -31.18 14.82
N SER A 251 -8.07 -31.16 13.65
CA SER A 251 -8.33 -32.38 12.86
C SER A 251 -7.27 -32.70 11.80
N GLU A 252 -6.37 -31.77 11.49
CA GLU A 252 -5.29 -31.95 10.50
C GLU A 252 -3.92 -31.72 11.15
N SER A 253 -2.87 -32.28 10.56
CA SER A 253 -1.49 -32.09 11.02
C SER A 253 -1.07 -30.62 10.92
N GLY A 254 -0.19 -30.20 11.83
CA GLY A 254 0.23 -28.80 11.97
C GLY A 254 -0.75 -27.90 12.73
N VAL A 255 -1.98 -28.34 12.97
CA VAL A 255 -2.96 -27.60 13.78
C VAL A 255 -2.97 -28.11 15.21
N ALA A 256 -2.72 -27.21 16.17
CA ALA A 256 -2.79 -27.50 17.58
C ALA A 256 -3.39 -26.32 18.36
N GLN A 257 -4.05 -26.64 19.48
CA GLN A 257 -4.68 -25.65 20.38
C GLN A 257 -5.76 -24.77 19.74
N ALA A 258 -6.24 -25.12 18.54
CA ALA A 258 -7.33 -24.41 17.89
C ALA A 258 -8.63 -24.61 18.69
N GLN A 259 -9.37 -23.52 18.88
CA GLN A 259 -10.64 -23.49 19.60
C GLN A 259 -11.77 -23.08 18.66
N LEU A 260 -13.00 -23.51 18.95
CA LEU A 260 -14.17 -23.10 18.17
C LEU A 260 -14.31 -21.57 18.12
N ALA A 261 -14.01 -20.89 19.23
CA ALA A 261 -14.07 -19.44 19.37
C ALA A 261 -12.98 -18.67 18.59
N ASP A 262 -12.02 -19.36 17.97
CA ASP A 262 -10.97 -18.71 17.15
C ASP A 262 -11.47 -18.24 15.78
N LEU A 263 -12.74 -18.50 15.46
CA LEU A 263 -13.38 -18.01 14.26
C LEU A 263 -14.79 -17.56 14.59
N VAL A 264 -15.07 -16.27 14.38
CA VAL A 264 -16.36 -15.66 14.71
C VAL A 264 -16.93 -14.89 13.52
N TRP A 265 -18.24 -14.83 13.43
CA TRP A 265 -18.92 -13.91 12.52
C TRP A 265 -18.74 -12.47 12.99
N SER A 266 -18.71 -11.54 12.04
CA SER A 266 -18.52 -10.12 12.30
C SER A 266 -19.43 -9.29 11.40
N SER A 267 -20.02 -8.22 11.93
CA SER A 267 -20.71 -7.21 11.11
C SER A 267 -19.77 -6.15 10.52
N ASP A 268 -18.49 -6.15 10.88
CA ASP A 268 -17.46 -5.28 10.28
C ASP A 268 -17.14 -5.75 8.86
N SER A 269 -17.04 -4.83 7.90
CA SER A 269 -16.63 -5.09 6.53
C SER A 269 -16.04 -3.84 5.89
N HIS A 270 -15.29 -4.00 4.80
CA HIS A 270 -14.88 -2.88 3.98
C HIS A 270 -16.10 -2.10 3.47
N HIS A 271 -16.03 -0.76 3.47
CA HIS A 271 -17.16 0.10 3.07
C HIS A 271 -17.61 -0.06 1.61
N LEU A 272 -16.79 -0.67 0.74
CA LEU A 272 -17.13 -1.00 -0.65
C LEU A 272 -17.48 -2.48 -0.86
N SER A 273 -17.40 -3.33 0.16
CA SER A 273 -17.81 -4.73 0.04
C SER A 273 -19.33 -4.83 0.18
N ALA A 274 -19.98 -5.52 -0.76
CA ALA A 274 -21.42 -5.77 -0.69
C ALA A 274 -21.76 -6.89 0.32
N ALA A 275 -20.78 -7.64 0.84
CA ALA A 275 -21.04 -8.75 1.77
C ALA A 275 -21.65 -8.28 3.11
N MET A 276 -21.54 -6.99 3.44
CA MET A 276 -22.10 -6.32 4.64
C MET A 276 -21.70 -6.98 5.99
N GLY A 277 -20.65 -7.79 5.98
CA GLY A 277 -20.12 -8.49 7.14
C GLY A 277 -18.86 -9.27 6.76
N SER A 278 -18.32 -10.02 7.72
CA SER A 278 -17.09 -10.78 7.55
C SER A 278 -17.01 -11.99 8.49
N VAL A 279 -15.93 -12.75 8.35
CA VAL A 279 -15.47 -13.70 9.35
C VAL A 279 -14.15 -13.20 9.92
N ARG A 280 -13.98 -13.30 11.24
CA ARG A 280 -12.75 -12.88 11.95
C ARG A 280 -12.02 -14.08 12.53
N PHE A 281 -10.75 -14.20 12.16
CA PHE A 281 -9.78 -15.18 12.64
C PHE A 281 -9.06 -14.61 13.85
N LEU A 282 -9.29 -15.21 15.01
CA LEU A 282 -8.80 -14.76 16.31
C LEU A 282 -7.70 -15.68 16.83
N ASN A 283 -6.80 -15.13 17.64
CA ASN A 283 -5.79 -15.86 18.40
C ASN A 283 -4.83 -16.72 17.57
N THR A 284 -4.73 -16.47 16.26
CA THR A 284 -3.82 -17.21 15.40
C THR A 284 -2.38 -17.00 15.84
N ASP A 285 -1.64 -18.09 16.03
CA ASP A 285 -0.24 -18.08 16.44
C ASP A 285 0.48 -19.27 15.82
N LYS A 286 1.38 -18.97 14.87
CA LYS A 286 2.13 -19.98 14.13
C LYS A 286 3.11 -20.76 15.00
N ASN A 287 3.55 -20.21 16.12
CA ASN A 287 4.55 -20.88 16.98
C ASN A 287 3.95 -22.04 17.77
N VAL A 288 2.62 -22.10 17.90
CA VAL A 288 1.89 -23.16 18.59
C VAL A 288 0.89 -23.88 17.71
N GLY A 289 0.87 -23.58 16.40
CA GLY A 289 -0.04 -24.21 15.43
C GLY A 289 -1.51 -23.83 15.59
N ARG A 290 -1.81 -22.70 16.26
CA ARG A 290 -3.20 -22.28 16.51
C ARG A 290 -3.72 -21.51 15.29
N MET A 291 -4.71 -22.08 14.59
CA MET A 291 -5.34 -21.46 13.42
C MET A 291 -6.74 -22.02 13.15
N SER A 292 -7.53 -21.30 12.34
CA SER A 292 -8.83 -21.75 11.80
C SER A 292 -8.86 -21.44 10.30
N TYR A 293 -9.57 -22.23 9.52
CA TYR A 293 -9.62 -22.09 8.06
C TYR A 293 -10.82 -22.83 7.46
N PHE A 294 -11.08 -22.53 6.19
CA PHE A 294 -12.07 -23.19 5.36
C PHE A 294 -11.41 -23.94 4.22
N LYS A 295 -12.04 -25.02 3.73
CA LYS A 295 -11.59 -25.78 2.55
C LYS A 295 -12.71 -25.99 1.55
N THR A 296 -12.37 -26.04 0.27
CA THR A 296 -13.26 -26.64 -0.74
C THR A 296 -13.43 -28.13 -0.46
N GLN A 297 -14.50 -28.71 -0.99
CA GLN A 297 -14.65 -30.18 -1.01
C GLN A 297 -13.69 -30.80 -2.01
N ASP A 298 -13.26 -32.05 -1.81
CA ASP A 298 -12.28 -32.73 -2.68
C ASP A 298 -12.67 -32.74 -4.17
N GLN A 299 -13.97 -32.85 -4.45
CA GLN A 299 -14.53 -32.91 -5.80
C GLN A 299 -15.07 -31.56 -6.31
N ALA A 300 -14.74 -30.44 -5.66
CA ALA A 300 -15.08 -29.11 -6.15
C ALA A 300 -14.44 -28.88 -7.52
N ALA A 301 -15.23 -28.46 -8.51
CA ALA A 301 -14.74 -28.25 -9.88
C ALA A 301 -13.57 -27.25 -9.95
N LEU A 302 -13.55 -26.25 -9.06
CA LEU A 302 -12.46 -25.30 -8.91
C LEU A 302 -11.10 -25.97 -8.64
N ASN A 303 -11.08 -27.12 -7.96
CA ASN A 303 -9.84 -27.84 -7.64
C ASN A 303 -9.13 -28.39 -8.89
N ALA A 304 -9.81 -28.53 -10.02
CA ALA A 304 -9.24 -28.99 -11.29
C ALA A 304 -8.83 -27.84 -12.23
N MET A 305 -9.27 -26.61 -11.97
CA MET A 305 -9.01 -25.45 -12.84
C MET A 305 -7.56 -24.98 -12.76
N ASP A 306 -6.96 -24.62 -13.90
CA ASP A 306 -5.62 -24.02 -13.96
C ASP A 306 -5.58 -22.65 -14.66
N PHE A 307 -6.69 -22.20 -15.26
CA PHE A 307 -6.82 -20.86 -15.85
C PHE A 307 -5.82 -20.52 -16.97
N SER A 308 -5.09 -21.52 -17.48
CA SER A 308 -4.00 -21.30 -18.45
C SER A 308 -4.47 -20.72 -19.79
N SER A 309 -5.70 -21.02 -20.20
CA SER A 309 -6.31 -20.52 -21.45
C SER A 309 -7.14 -19.26 -21.27
N SER A 310 -7.65 -19.02 -20.07
CA SER A 310 -8.63 -17.97 -19.78
C SER A 310 -8.01 -16.74 -19.13
N GLY A 311 -6.84 -16.87 -18.49
CA GLY A 311 -6.44 -15.94 -17.44
C GLY A 311 -7.38 -16.05 -16.23
N TYR A 312 -7.21 -15.16 -15.26
CA TYR A 312 -8.06 -15.13 -14.08
C TYR A 312 -8.09 -13.76 -13.42
N THR A 313 -9.14 -13.55 -12.61
CA THR A 313 -9.19 -12.48 -11.61
C THR A 313 -9.48 -13.08 -10.25
N VAL A 314 -8.67 -12.74 -9.26
CA VAL A 314 -8.91 -13.10 -7.85
C VAL A 314 -9.07 -11.83 -7.04
N GLU A 315 -10.14 -11.74 -6.27
CA GLU A 315 -10.41 -10.60 -5.41
C GLU A 315 -10.62 -11.03 -3.97
N ALA A 316 -10.19 -10.20 -3.03
CA ALA A 316 -10.47 -10.37 -1.61
C ALA A 316 -10.64 -9.01 -0.91
N PHE A 317 -11.56 -8.95 0.04
CA PHE A 317 -11.59 -7.87 1.03
C PHE A 317 -11.06 -8.41 2.35
N VAL A 318 -9.98 -7.82 2.85
CA VAL A 318 -9.26 -8.31 4.02
C VAL A 318 -8.90 -7.17 4.98
N LYS A 319 -8.78 -7.49 6.26
CA LYS A 319 -8.29 -6.58 7.29
C LYS A 319 -7.31 -7.32 8.18
N ILE A 320 -6.08 -6.82 8.30
CA ILE A 320 -5.08 -7.37 9.23
C ILE A 320 -5.43 -6.91 10.65
N ASP A 321 -5.42 -7.82 11.62
CA ASP A 321 -5.78 -7.49 13.00
C ASP A 321 -4.81 -6.46 13.63
N ALA A 322 -5.34 -5.57 14.47
CA ALA A 322 -4.54 -4.59 15.23
C ALA A 322 -3.42 -5.25 16.06
N GLY A 323 -3.65 -6.46 16.58
CA GLY A 323 -2.70 -7.21 17.38
C GLY A 323 -1.60 -7.93 16.59
N TRP A 324 -1.58 -7.83 15.26
CA TRP A 324 -0.62 -8.56 14.42
C TRP A 324 0.82 -8.28 14.85
N SER A 325 1.65 -9.32 14.89
CA SER A 325 3.09 -9.21 15.08
C SER A 325 3.86 -10.15 14.15
N ALA A 326 5.07 -9.75 13.75
CA ALA A 326 5.90 -10.58 12.88
C ALA A 326 6.26 -11.94 13.53
N GLY A 327 6.42 -11.97 14.86
CA GLY A 327 6.75 -13.18 15.61
C GLY A 327 5.64 -14.24 15.54
N ASN A 328 4.38 -13.83 15.61
CA ASN A 328 3.25 -14.77 15.69
C ASN A 328 2.54 -14.99 14.34
N ASN A 329 2.63 -14.02 13.43
CA ASN A 329 1.70 -13.93 12.29
C ASN A 329 2.37 -13.64 10.94
N ALA A 330 3.70 -13.45 10.87
CA ALA A 330 4.37 -13.28 9.58
C ALA A 330 4.18 -14.54 8.71
N TRP A 331 3.94 -14.30 7.41
CA TRP A 331 3.66 -15.30 6.37
C TRP A 331 2.26 -15.90 6.41
N MET A 332 1.35 -15.33 7.20
CA MET A 332 -0.04 -15.77 7.28
C MET A 332 -0.75 -15.74 5.92
N ASN A 333 -1.68 -16.68 5.67
CA ASN A 333 -2.31 -16.83 4.36
C ASN A 333 -3.80 -16.48 4.34
N ILE A 334 -4.17 -15.55 3.45
CA ILE A 334 -5.57 -15.24 3.10
C ILE A 334 -6.18 -16.44 2.37
N MET A 335 -5.48 -16.96 1.35
CA MET A 335 -5.92 -18.09 0.55
C MET A 335 -4.72 -18.88 0.01
N THR A 336 -4.83 -20.20 -0.09
CA THR A 336 -3.83 -21.04 -0.76
C THR A 336 -4.51 -22.12 -1.61
N ARG A 337 -3.73 -22.78 -2.47
CA ARG A 337 -4.10 -24.06 -3.08
C ARG A 337 -3.17 -25.13 -2.54
N ASP A 338 -3.73 -26.16 -1.91
CA ASP A 338 -2.94 -27.18 -1.24
C ASP A 338 -2.05 -28.00 -2.19
N GLY A 339 -1.03 -28.64 -1.60
CA GLY A 339 -0.04 -29.46 -2.28
C GLY A 339 1.37 -28.89 -2.13
N ARG A 340 2.39 -29.74 -2.23
CA ARG A 340 3.78 -29.26 -2.28
C ARG A 340 4.11 -28.83 -3.70
N ARG A 341 4.65 -27.63 -3.87
CA ARG A 341 5.01 -27.12 -5.20
C ARG A 341 6.12 -27.93 -5.88
N ASP A 342 6.98 -28.60 -5.12
CA ASP A 342 7.96 -29.54 -5.67
C ASP A 342 7.36 -30.83 -6.26
N ALA A 343 6.09 -31.12 -5.95
CA ALA A 343 5.34 -32.20 -6.57
C ALA A 343 4.70 -31.78 -7.91
N VAL A 344 4.75 -30.49 -8.27
CA VAL A 344 4.29 -30.02 -9.58
C VAL A 344 5.30 -30.46 -10.64
N PRO A 345 4.90 -31.20 -11.69
CA PRO A 345 5.81 -31.60 -12.75
C PRO A 345 6.49 -30.38 -13.40
N GLY A 346 7.81 -30.44 -13.52
CA GLY A 346 8.63 -29.36 -14.10
C GLY A 346 9.00 -28.24 -13.14
N PHE A 347 8.63 -28.35 -11.85
CA PHE A 347 9.00 -27.35 -10.84
C PHE A 347 10.52 -27.14 -10.75
N SER A 348 10.92 -25.88 -10.65
CA SER A 348 12.30 -25.46 -10.40
C SER A 348 12.31 -24.24 -9.49
N GLY A 349 12.84 -24.34 -8.28
CA GLY A 349 12.86 -23.23 -7.34
C GLY A 349 13.23 -23.65 -5.93
N GLY A 350 13.29 -22.68 -5.03
CA GLY A 350 13.35 -22.92 -3.58
C GLY A 350 11.97 -23.21 -2.99
N ASP A 351 11.94 -23.50 -1.69
CA ASP A 351 10.72 -23.66 -0.89
C ASP A 351 9.71 -24.66 -1.47
N GLY A 352 10.21 -25.79 -1.98
CA GLY A 352 9.44 -26.86 -2.60
C GLY A 352 8.28 -27.39 -1.74
N GLU A 353 8.44 -27.26 -0.43
CA GLU A 353 7.50 -27.68 0.61
C GLU A 353 6.22 -26.83 0.69
N SER A 354 6.23 -25.61 0.15
CA SER A 354 5.07 -24.72 0.21
C SER A 354 4.00 -25.06 -0.86
N PRO A 355 2.78 -24.52 -0.72
CA PRO A 355 1.73 -24.49 -1.73
C PRO A 355 2.17 -24.03 -3.14
N PRO A 356 1.58 -24.56 -4.22
CA PRO A 356 1.70 -24.00 -5.56
C PRO A 356 1.02 -22.63 -5.73
N LEU A 357 0.12 -22.24 -4.82
CA LEU A 357 -0.45 -20.90 -4.75
C LEU A 357 -0.42 -20.39 -3.31
N LEU A 358 0.16 -19.21 -3.12
CA LEU A 358 0.19 -18.45 -1.87
C LEU A 358 -0.42 -17.07 -2.10
N PHE A 359 -1.49 -16.76 -1.36
CA PHE A 359 -2.02 -15.42 -1.18
C PHE A 359 -1.79 -15.02 0.29
N ALA A 360 -0.61 -14.46 0.55
CA ALA A 360 -0.03 -14.35 1.89
C ALA A 360 0.20 -12.90 2.33
N VAL A 361 0.50 -12.74 3.62
CA VAL A 361 0.91 -11.48 4.25
C VAL A 361 2.30 -11.66 4.86
N SER A 362 3.27 -10.87 4.39
CA SER A 362 4.69 -10.99 4.73
C SER A 362 5.03 -10.56 6.16
N SER A 363 6.29 -10.69 6.56
CA SER A 363 6.81 -10.14 7.82
C SER A 363 6.80 -8.60 7.89
N LEU A 364 6.62 -7.92 6.75
CA LEU A 364 6.44 -6.47 6.66
C LEU A 364 4.97 -6.07 6.41
N ARG A 365 4.04 -7.03 6.50
CA ARG A 365 2.62 -6.86 6.16
C ARG A 365 2.37 -6.50 4.69
N GLU A 366 3.29 -6.86 3.80
CA GLU A 366 3.04 -6.78 2.36
C GLU A 366 2.17 -7.96 1.94
N ILE A 367 1.24 -7.73 1.02
CA ILE A 367 0.52 -8.79 0.33
C ILE A 367 1.48 -9.46 -0.66
N GLN A 368 1.53 -10.78 -0.61
CA GLN A 368 2.22 -11.61 -1.58
C GLN A 368 1.20 -12.44 -2.35
N TRP A 369 1.23 -12.35 -3.68
CA TRP A 369 0.58 -13.32 -4.57
C TRP A 369 1.68 -14.10 -5.27
N GLU A 370 1.94 -15.33 -4.81
CA GLU A 370 2.96 -16.20 -5.40
C GLU A 370 2.35 -17.47 -5.97
N ILE A 371 2.72 -17.79 -7.21
CA ILE A 371 2.18 -18.92 -7.96
C ILE A 371 3.30 -19.78 -8.55
N VAL A 372 3.00 -21.05 -8.77
CA VAL A 372 3.68 -21.84 -9.80
C VAL A 372 2.88 -21.72 -11.10
N PRO A 373 3.49 -21.21 -12.20
CA PRO A 373 2.81 -21.09 -13.48
C PRO A 373 2.38 -22.43 -14.08
N ALA A 374 1.27 -22.45 -14.83
CA ALA A 374 0.69 -23.67 -15.40
C ALA A 374 1.15 -24.02 -16.84
N HIS A 375 2.20 -23.37 -17.38
CA HIS A 375 2.73 -23.68 -18.73
C HIS A 375 3.60 -24.95 -18.76
N SER A 376 3.91 -25.51 -19.92
CA SER A 376 4.81 -26.67 -20.02
C SER A 376 6.29 -26.32 -19.75
N GLY A 377 7.12 -27.33 -19.46
CA GLY A 377 8.57 -27.15 -19.25
C GLY A 377 8.96 -26.78 -17.82
N THR A 378 10.02 -26.00 -17.68
CA THR A 378 10.58 -25.56 -16.40
C THR A 378 9.71 -24.46 -15.78
N ARG A 379 9.26 -24.66 -14.55
CA ARG A 379 8.31 -23.77 -13.84
C ARG A 379 8.94 -23.24 -12.56
N SER A 380 9.33 -21.97 -12.54
CA SER A 380 9.76 -21.30 -11.31
C SER A 380 8.63 -20.49 -10.68
N PRO A 381 8.54 -20.42 -9.33
CA PRO A 381 7.61 -19.55 -8.66
C PRO A 381 7.70 -18.10 -9.15
N GLN A 382 6.56 -17.45 -9.27
CA GLN A 382 6.44 -16.06 -9.65
C GLN A 382 5.63 -15.32 -8.59
N ALA A 383 6.13 -14.17 -8.12
CA ALA A 383 5.53 -13.46 -7.00
C ALA A 383 5.27 -11.99 -7.34
N SER A 384 4.06 -11.53 -7.01
CA SER A 384 3.69 -10.12 -6.95
C SER A 384 3.64 -9.65 -5.50
N TRP A 385 4.05 -8.42 -5.23
CA TRP A 385 4.21 -7.85 -3.90
C TRP A 385 3.61 -6.43 -3.81
N SER A 386 2.74 -6.21 -2.83
CA SER A 386 2.30 -4.86 -2.48
C SER A 386 3.33 -4.13 -1.61
N GLY A 387 3.05 -2.86 -1.29
CA GLY A 387 3.65 -2.20 -0.12
C GLY A 387 3.04 -2.68 1.19
N GLU A 388 3.43 -2.07 2.31
CA GLU A 388 2.87 -2.40 3.63
C GLU A 388 1.35 -2.15 3.69
N ILE A 389 0.61 -3.12 4.21
CA ILE A 389 -0.79 -2.95 4.61
C ILE A 389 -0.87 -2.58 6.08
N LEU A 390 -1.55 -1.46 6.35
CA LEU A 390 -1.79 -0.99 7.70
C LEU A 390 -2.72 -1.95 8.46
N ARG A 391 -2.38 -2.19 9.72
CA ARG A 391 -3.25 -2.94 10.65
C ARG A 391 -4.53 -2.17 10.91
N ASP A 392 -5.58 -2.91 11.25
CA ASP A 392 -6.91 -2.37 11.58
C ASP A 392 -7.54 -1.52 10.47
N ARG A 393 -7.13 -1.75 9.22
CA ARG A 393 -7.68 -1.14 8.01
C ARG A 393 -8.14 -2.25 7.08
N TRP A 394 -9.34 -2.09 6.53
CA TRP A 394 -9.80 -2.93 5.45
C TRP A 394 -9.12 -2.53 4.14
N VAL A 395 -8.82 -3.52 3.31
CA VAL A 395 -8.38 -3.33 1.93
C VAL A 395 -9.08 -4.29 0.97
N HIS A 396 -9.42 -3.80 -0.21
CA HIS A 396 -9.72 -4.57 -1.42
C HIS A 396 -8.41 -4.89 -2.14
N ILE A 397 -8.26 -6.15 -2.49
CA ILE A 397 -7.15 -6.68 -3.27
C ILE A 397 -7.73 -7.31 -4.52
N ALA A 398 -7.20 -6.97 -5.69
CA ALA A 398 -7.50 -7.66 -6.94
C ALA A 398 -6.19 -8.14 -7.59
N ILE A 399 -6.17 -9.37 -8.10
CA ILE A 399 -5.09 -9.91 -8.92
C ILE A 399 -5.69 -10.25 -10.28
N VAL A 400 -5.19 -9.59 -11.32
CA VAL A 400 -5.66 -9.77 -12.70
C VAL A 400 -4.54 -10.36 -13.52
N ALA A 401 -4.69 -11.61 -13.95
CA ALA A 401 -3.76 -12.30 -14.83
C ALA A 401 -4.31 -12.36 -16.25
N ASP A 402 -3.73 -11.56 -17.14
CA ASP A 402 -4.09 -11.52 -18.56
C ASP A 402 -3.08 -12.32 -19.38
N ALA A 403 -3.49 -13.52 -19.80
CA ALA A 403 -2.68 -14.41 -20.62
C ALA A 403 -2.31 -13.83 -21.99
N LYS A 404 -3.06 -12.84 -22.52
CA LYS A 404 -2.72 -12.17 -23.79
C LYS A 404 -1.65 -11.11 -23.60
N ALA A 405 -1.72 -10.35 -22.51
CA ALA A 405 -0.68 -9.39 -22.13
C ALA A 405 0.56 -10.09 -21.58
N GLY A 406 0.41 -11.32 -21.07
CA GLY A 406 1.48 -12.09 -20.45
C GLY A 406 1.84 -11.60 -19.05
N GLU A 407 0.94 -10.90 -18.36
CA GLU A 407 1.21 -10.28 -17.06
C GLU A 407 0.11 -10.53 -16.03
N SER A 408 0.53 -10.63 -14.76
CA SER A 408 -0.35 -10.70 -13.60
C SER A 408 -0.14 -9.46 -12.75
N VAL A 409 -1.13 -8.58 -12.72
CA VAL A 409 -1.08 -7.31 -12.00
C VAL A 409 -1.90 -7.40 -10.71
N MET A 410 -1.28 -7.08 -9.58
CA MET A 410 -1.97 -6.91 -8.31
C MET A 410 -2.38 -5.44 -8.13
N TYR A 411 -3.56 -5.24 -7.55
CA TYR A 411 -4.12 -3.95 -7.21
C TYR A 411 -4.50 -3.93 -5.72
N ILE A 412 -4.18 -2.85 -5.02
CA ILE A 412 -4.62 -2.57 -3.65
C ILE A 412 -5.47 -1.30 -3.71
N GLU A 413 -6.72 -1.37 -3.23
CA GLU A 413 -7.67 -0.25 -3.35
C GLU A 413 -7.80 0.28 -4.80
N GLY A 414 -7.68 -0.64 -5.76
CA GLY A 414 -7.70 -0.36 -7.18
C GLY A 414 -6.44 0.29 -7.77
N ALA A 415 -5.45 0.63 -6.95
CA ALA A 415 -4.15 1.11 -7.43
C ALA A 415 -3.25 -0.07 -7.81
N PRO A 416 -2.72 -0.16 -9.05
CA PRO A 416 -1.78 -1.21 -9.41
C PRO A 416 -0.49 -1.09 -8.59
N VAL A 417 -0.01 -2.22 -8.07
CA VAL A 417 1.27 -2.29 -7.35
C VAL A 417 2.43 -2.36 -8.33
N LEU A 418 3.64 -2.01 -7.91
CA LEU A 418 4.80 -1.95 -8.81
C LEU A 418 5.45 -3.33 -9.07
N ARG A 419 5.52 -4.18 -8.04
CA ARG A 419 6.22 -5.47 -8.10
C ARG A 419 5.25 -6.57 -8.53
N ASN A 420 5.08 -6.74 -9.85
CA ASN A 420 4.19 -7.74 -10.43
C ASN A 420 4.95 -8.83 -11.17
N SER A 421 4.27 -9.95 -11.41
CA SER A 421 4.78 -11.03 -12.24
C SER A 421 4.49 -10.77 -13.73
N GLY A 422 5.52 -10.95 -14.56
CA GLY A 422 5.38 -11.02 -16.02
C GLY A 422 5.03 -12.41 -16.54
N ASP A 423 4.31 -13.22 -15.75
CA ASP A 423 3.80 -14.53 -16.15
C ASP A 423 2.33 -14.68 -15.73
N ALA A 424 1.46 -14.79 -16.73
CA ALA A 424 0.02 -14.98 -16.57
C ALA A 424 -0.45 -16.38 -17.03
N SER A 425 0.45 -17.37 -17.11
CA SER A 425 0.18 -18.68 -17.71
C SER A 425 -0.75 -19.59 -16.89
N GLY A 426 -1.47 -19.05 -15.90
CA GLY A 426 -2.37 -19.79 -15.03
C GLY A 426 -1.72 -20.30 -13.74
N LEU A 427 -2.48 -21.11 -13.01
CA LEU A 427 -2.18 -21.60 -11.67
C LEU A 427 -1.97 -23.12 -11.71
N ALA A 428 -0.73 -23.57 -11.53
CA ALA A 428 -0.43 -24.99 -11.50
C ALA A 428 -1.13 -25.69 -10.33
N LYS A 429 -1.32 -27.00 -10.51
CA LYS A 429 -1.94 -27.89 -9.54
C LYS A 429 -1.11 -29.15 -9.38
N VAL A 430 -1.10 -29.69 -8.17
CA VAL A 430 -0.47 -30.99 -7.88
C VAL A 430 -1.41 -32.13 -8.28
N SER A 431 -2.72 -31.98 -8.03
CA SER A 431 -3.77 -32.88 -8.52
C SER A 431 -5.10 -32.14 -8.68
N ASP A 432 -6.06 -32.78 -9.34
CA ASP A 432 -7.42 -32.25 -9.56
C ASP A 432 -8.29 -32.23 -8.29
N THR A 433 -7.80 -32.83 -7.20
CA THR A 433 -8.50 -32.93 -5.92
C THR A 433 -7.86 -32.07 -4.84
N MET A 434 -6.78 -31.34 -5.15
CA MET A 434 -6.13 -30.48 -4.16
C MET A 434 -7.04 -29.30 -3.83
N PRO A 435 -7.45 -29.14 -2.56
CA PRO A 435 -8.41 -28.14 -2.18
C PRO A 435 -7.81 -26.73 -2.21
N TRP A 436 -8.69 -25.76 -2.38
CA TRP A 436 -8.42 -24.37 -2.05
C TRP A 436 -8.71 -24.15 -0.57
N VAL A 437 -7.87 -23.38 0.10
CA VAL A 437 -7.93 -23.12 1.53
C VAL A 437 -8.05 -21.63 1.76
N VAL A 438 -9.01 -21.18 2.56
CA VAL A 438 -9.16 -19.77 2.96
C VAL A 438 -8.83 -19.65 4.45
N GLY A 439 -7.86 -18.81 4.79
CA GLY A 439 -7.43 -18.53 6.17
C GLY A 439 -6.25 -19.34 6.70
N ALA A 440 -5.61 -20.20 5.89
CA ALA A 440 -4.40 -20.92 6.27
C ALA A 440 -3.55 -21.34 5.07
N GLY A 441 -2.26 -21.56 5.33
CA GLY A 441 -1.32 -22.16 4.39
C GLY A 441 -0.88 -23.55 4.81
N SER A 442 0.18 -24.05 4.15
CA SER A 442 0.88 -25.27 4.55
C SER A 442 2.37 -25.17 4.36
N TRP A 443 3.09 -26.05 5.07
CA TRP A 443 4.50 -26.31 4.85
C TRP A 443 4.75 -27.81 4.93
N ALA A 444 5.37 -28.39 3.91
CA ALA A 444 5.72 -29.80 3.81
C ALA A 444 4.52 -30.77 3.93
N GLY A 445 3.31 -30.29 3.65
CA GLY A 445 2.06 -31.04 3.74
C GLY A 445 1.26 -30.81 5.04
N ASP A 446 1.87 -30.24 6.06
CA ASP A 446 1.20 -29.88 7.32
C ASP A 446 0.63 -28.46 7.24
N ARG A 447 -0.45 -28.17 7.98
CA ARG A 447 -0.99 -26.81 8.09
C ARG A 447 0.01 -25.88 8.76
N ALA A 448 0.13 -24.67 8.23
CA ALA A 448 1.01 -23.63 8.74
C ALA A 448 0.41 -22.25 8.47
N ASP A 449 0.94 -21.24 9.14
CA ASP A 449 0.74 -19.83 8.79
C ASP A 449 -0.72 -19.42 8.57
N GLY A 450 -1.54 -19.66 9.59
CA GLY A 450 -2.94 -19.23 9.63
C GLY A 450 -3.11 -17.71 9.55
N PHE A 451 -4.23 -17.26 9.00
CA PHE A 451 -4.60 -15.85 8.93
C PHE A 451 -4.97 -15.26 10.30
N PHE A 452 -4.62 -14.00 10.54
CA PHE A 452 -5.00 -13.24 11.72
C PHE A 452 -5.58 -11.88 11.31
N GLY A 453 -6.91 -11.76 11.41
CA GLY A 453 -7.63 -10.64 10.82
C GLY A 453 -9.07 -10.98 10.46
N ALA A 454 -9.65 -10.22 9.53
CA ALA A 454 -10.98 -10.47 8.99
C ALA A 454 -10.97 -10.59 7.46
N ILE A 455 -11.88 -11.40 6.92
CA ILE A 455 -12.13 -11.57 5.48
C ILE A 455 -13.62 -11.37 5.23
N ALA A 456 -14.00 -10.44 4.36
CA ALA A 456 -15.41 -10.16 4.05
C ALA A 456 -15.91 -11.01 2.88
N GLU A 457 -15.16 -11.07 1.79
CA GLU A 457 -15.46 -11.94 0.66
C GLU A 457 -14.20 -12.24 -0.16
N VAL A 458 -14.24 -13.37 -0.86
CA VAL A 458 -13.23 -13.81 -1.83
C VAL A 458 -13.94 -14.23 -3.11
N ARG A 459 -13.47 -13.76 -4.27
CA ARG A 459 -14.03 -14.10 -5.58
C ARG A 459 -12.92 -14.58 -6.52
N VAL A 460 -13.21 -15.63 -7.28
CA VAL A 460 -12.35 -16.20 -8.33
C VAL A 460 -13.14 -16.22 -9.62
N VAL A 461 -12.58 -15.62 -10.66
CA VAL A 461 -13.20 -15.44 -11.97
C VAL A 461 -12.28 -15.97 -13.05
N ALA A 462 -12.81 -16.77 -13.97
CA ALA A 462 -12.04 -17.38 -15.06
C ALA A 462 -11.90 -16.44 -16.28
N GLU A 463 -11.57 -15.17 -16.03
CA GLU A 463 -11.14 -14.20 -17.04
C GLU A 463 -10.44 -12.99 -16.38
N PRO A 464 -9.55 -12.27 -17.08
CA PRO A 464 -9.02 -11.00 -16.61
C PRO A 464 -10.10 -9.91 -16.66
N LEU A 465 -10.48 -9.36 -15.50
CA LEU A 465 -11.54 -8.37 -15.38
C LEU A 465 -11.00 -6.94 -15.39
N PRO A 466 -11.65 -6.03 -16.15
CA PRO A 466 -11.44 -4.60 -15.95
C PRO A 466 -12.01 -4.13 -14.60
N SER A 467 -11.52 -3.01 -14.09
CA SER A 467 -11.96 -2.47 -12.79
C SER A 467 -13.46 -2.14 -12.72
N SER A 468 -14.10 -1.87 -13.86
CA SER A 468 -15.55 -1.68 -13.98
C SER A 468 -16.37 -2.94 -13.68
N GLN A 469 -15.74 -4.10 -13.52
CA GLN A 469 -16.40 -5.37 -13.18
C GLN A 469 -15.93 -5.96 -11.83
N TRP A 470 -15.06 -5.27 -11.10
CA TRP A 470 -14.63 -5.69 -9.76
C TRP A 470 -15.77 -5.59 -8.73
N LEU A 471 -15.58 -6.19 -7.56
CA LEU A 471 -16.56 -6.17 -6.47
C LEU A 471 -16.80 -4.76 -5.90
N THR A 472 -15.87 -3.84 -6.13
CA THR A 472 -16.00 -2.42 -5.80
C THR A 472 -16.85 -1.65 -6.81
N ALA A 473 -17.10 -2.20 -8.00
CA ALA A 473 -18.02 -1.65 -8.98
C ALA A 473 -19.48 -1.97 -8.60
N ARG A 474 -20.39 -1.09 -9.00
CA ARG A 474 -21.82 -1.19 -8.66
C ARG A 474 -22.64 -1.77 -9.80
N ARG A 475 -23.77 -2.38 -9.45
CA ARG A 475 -24.77 -2.83 -10.42
C ARG A 475 -25.27 -1.63 -11.22
N ALA A 476 -25.35 -1.80 -12.54
CA ALA A 476 -25.85 -0.77 -13.46
C ALA A 476 -27.31 -0.34 -13.16
#